data_AF-A0A2T9ZPB0-F1
#
_entry.id   AF-A0A2T9ZPB0-F1
#
_cell.length_a   1.000
_cell.length_b   1.000
_cell.length_c   1.000
_cell.angle_alpha   90.00
_cell.angle_beta   90.00
_cell.angle_gamma   90.00
#
_symmetry.space_group_name_H-M   'P 1'
#
loop_
_entity.id
_entity.type
_entity.pdbx_description
1 polymer ?
#
loop_
_entity_poly.entity_id
_entity_poly.type
_entity_poly.pdbx_seq_one_letter_code
_entity_poly.pdbx_strand_id
1 'polypeptide(L)'
;HLSFKIADLPATPIILTGGGCGLNAALTTILKSKGVELHAYAGQALTYQVIEDWVSLGIGAGILPKAKISAENKASYPLFMEKDEPACFSFEWSWQPECTEHAHVKSFIDYIQTTVPALVSGQAKTADQQGVG
;
A
#
# COMPACT_ATOMS: atom_id res chain seq x y z
N HIS A 1 8.38 17.25 -13.83
CA HIS A 1 8.14 15.92 -13.22
C HIS A 1 6.91 15.35 -13.91
N LEU A 2 6.99 14.15 -14.49
CA LEU A 2 5.81 13.51 -15.08
C LEU A 2 4.89 13.11 -13.92
N SER A 3 3.67 13.63 -13.91
CA SER A 3 2.60 13.24 -12.98
C SER A 3 1.62 12.40 -13.78
N PHE A 4 1.47 11.13 -13.42
CA PHE A 4 0.47 10.27 -14.04
C PHE A 4 -0.80 10.32 -13.20
N LYS A 5 -1.92 10.68 -13.83
CA LYS A 5 -3.23 10.44 -13.22
C LYS A 5 -3.65 9.01 -13.49
N ILE A 6 -4.44 8.45 -12.59
CA ILE A 6 -5.05 7.12 -12.80
C ILE A 6 -5.89 7.07 -14.07
N ALA A 7 -6.59 8.16 -14.38
CA ALA A 7 -7.37 8.29 -15.62
C ALA A 7 -6.52 8.29 -16.90
N ASP A 8 -5.24 8.66 -16.79
CA ASP A 8 -4.34 8.88 -17.93
C ASP A 8 -3.25 7.79 -18.00
N LEU A 9 -3.51 6.60 -17.44
CA LEU A 9 -2.55 5.51 -17.51
C LEU A 9 -2.35 5.05 -18.96
N PRO A 10 -1.10 4.79 -19.38
CA PRO A 10 -0.83 4.28 -20.72
C PRO A 10 -1.41 2.86 -20.88
N ALA A 11 -1.59 2.43 -22.13
CA ALA A 11 -2.05 1.07 -22.47
C ALA A 11 -1.04 -0.04 -22.11
N THR A 12 0.08 0.30 -21.46
CA THR A 12 1.07 -0.67 -20.98
C THR A 12 0.42 -1.56 -19.91
N PRO A 13 0.51 -2.89 -20.02
CA PRO A 13 -0.13 -3.78 -19.07
C PRO A 13 0.48 -3.63 -17.67
N ILE A 14 -0.37 -3.65 -16.65
CA ILE A 14 0.01 -3.58 -15.24
C ILE A 14 0.31 -4.98 -14.73
N ILE A 15 1.52 -5.17 -14.20
CA ILE A 15 1.95 -6.42 -13.58
C ILE A 15 1.35 -6.48 -12.17
N LEU A 16 0.63 -7.56 -11.89
CA LEU A 16 0.00 -7.80 -10.60
C LEU A 16 0.69 -8.93 -9.86
N THR A 17 0.53 -8.95 -8.54
CA THR A 17 0.95 -10.10 -7.73
C THR A 17 -0.03 -11.27 -7.88
N GLY A 18 0.45 -12.49 -7.70
CA GLY A 18 -0.40 -13.68 -7.72
C GLY A 18 -1.21 -13.86 -6.43
N GLY A 19 -2.52 -14.05 -6.58
CA GLY A 19 -3.46 -14.43 -5.50
C GLY A 19 -3.77 -13.36 -4.45
N GLY A 20 -5.06 -13.15 -4.16
CA GLY A 20 -5.61 -12.59 -2.90
C GLY A 20 -5.05 -11.28 -2.32
N CYS A 21 -4.13 -10.59 -3.01
CA CYS A 21 -3.40 -9.48 -2.45
C CYS A 21 -4.32 -8.26 -2.35
N GLY A 22 -4.39 -7.67 -1.17
CA GLY A 22 -5.17 -6.46 -0.91
C GLY A 22 -4.82 -5.31 -1.87
N LEU A 23 -3.59 -5.28 -2.39
CA LEU A 23 -3.18 -4.30 -3.41
C LEU A 23 -3.94 -4.48 -4.74
N ASN A 24 -4.07 -5.70 -5.24
CA ASN A 24 -4.78 -5.95 -6.51
C ASN A 24 -6.26 -5.52 -6.39
N ALA A 25 -6.88 -5.80 -5.23
CA ALA A 25 -8.24 -5.37 -4.93
C ALA A 25 -8.34 -3.84 -4.83
N ALA A 26 -7.42 -3.19 -4.12
CA ALA A 26 -7.38 -1.73 -4.00
C ALA A 26 -7.22 -1.06 -5.37
N LEU A 27 -6.28 -1.51 -6.20
CA LEU A 27 -6.08 -1.00 -7.55
C LEU A 27 -7.33 -1.18 -8.41
N THR A 28 -7.94 -2.37 -8.38
CA THR A 28 -9.19 -2.63 -9.12
C THR A 28 -10.30 -1.67 -8.70
N THR A 29 -10.47 -1.43 -7.41
CA THR A 29 -11.48 -0.49 -6.88
C THR A 29 -11.20 0.95 -7.30
N ILE A 30 -9.94 1.38 -7.20
CA ILE A 30 -9.53 2.76 -7.54
C ILE A 30 -9.68 3.01 -9.05
N LEU A 31 -9.24 2.08 -9.90
CA LEU A 31 -9.38 2.24 -11.35
C LEU A 31 -10.86 2.24 -11.77
N LYS A 32 -11.66 1.34 -11.21
CA LYS A 32 -13.12 1.30 -11.45
C LYS A 32 -13.83 2.58 -11.02
N SER A 33 -13.45 3.20 -9.90
CA SER A 33 -14.06 4.46 -9.45
C SER A 33 -13.78 5.64 -10.39
N LYS A 34 -12.73 5.53 -11.22
CA LYS A 34 -12.38 6.49 -12.27
C LYS A 34 -12.85 6.06 -13.67
N GLY A 35 -13.58 4.95 -13.80
CA GLY A 35 -14.03 4.43 -15.10
C GLY A 35 -12.90 3.89 -15.97
N VAL A 36 -11.75 3.55 -15.38
CA VAL A 36 -10.58 3.00 -16.07
C VAL A 36 -10.59 1.50 -15.96
N GLU A 37 -10.36 0.80 -17.06
CA GLU A 37 -10.20 -0.64 -17.06
C GLU A 37 -8.76 -1.03 -16.67
N LEU A 38 -8.61 -1.98 -15.76
CA LEU A 38 -7.30 -2.52 -15.39
C LEU A 38 -6.82 -3.50 -16.45
N HIS A 39 -5.89 -3.07 -17.30
CA HIS A 39 -5.23 -3.93 -18.28
C HIS A 39 -4.08 -4.69 -17.61
N ALA A 40 -4.35 -5.90 -17.12
CA ALA A 40 -3.37 -6.70 -16.42
C ALA A 40 -2.44 -7.45 -17.38
N TYR A 41 -1.15 -7.55 -17.04
CA TYR A 41 -0.24 -8.51 -17.65
C TYR A 41 -0.72 -9.93 -17.32
N ALA A 42 -0.65 -10.85 -18.29
CA ALA A 42 -1.18 -12.21 -18.14
C ALA A 42 -0.42 -13.05 -17.09
N GLY A 43 0.87 -12.76 -16.89
CA GLY A 43 1.68 -13.37 -15.85
C GLY A 43 1.46 -12.72 -14.49
N GLN A 44 1.70 -13.48 -13.42
CA GLN A 44 1.59 -13.00 -12.04
C GLN A 44 2.95 -13.03 -11.36
N ALA A 45 3.32 -11.90 -10.75
CA ALA A 45 4.54 -11.80 -9.97
C ALA A 45 4.35 -12.44 -8.58
N LEU A 46 5.38 -13.10 -8.06
CA LEU A 46 5.34 -13.72 -6.73
C LEU A 46 5.50 -12.69 -5.59
N THR A 47 6.22 -11.60 -5.85
CA THR A 47 6.52 -10.56 -4.86
C THR A 47 6.55 -9.18 -5.52
N TYR A 48 6.53 -8.12 -4.72
CA TYR A 48 6.73 -6.76 -5.24
C TYR A 48 8.12 -6.56 -5.87
N GLN A 49 9.15 -7.22 -5.35
CA GLN A 49 10.48 -7.19 -5.96
C GLN A 49 10.45 -7.74 -7.40
N VAL A 50 9.74 -8.86 -7.62
CA VAL A 50 9.60 -9.43 -8.96
C VAL A 50 8.85 -8.48 -9.90
N ILE A 51 7.90 -7.68 -9.39
CA ILE A 51 7.27 -6.62 -10.19
C ILE A 51 8.32 -5.58 -10.62
N GLU A 52 9.14 -5.08 -9.69
CA GLU A 52 10.19 -4.11 -10.00
C GLU A 52 11.19 -4.66 -11.02
N ASP A 53 11.60 -5.93 -10.86
CA ASP A 53 12.50 -6.60 -11.79
C ASP A 53 11.89 -6.67 -13.20
N TRP A 54 10.62 -7.08 -13.33
CA TRP A 54 9.94 -7.17 -14.63
C TRP A 54 9.68 -5.81 -15.27
N VAL A 55 9.41 -4.76 -14.47
CA VAL A 55 9.33 -3.38 -14.95
C VAL A 55 10.67 -2.93 -15.50
N SER A 56 11.78 -3.25 -14.84
CA SER A 56 13.14 -2.91 -15.30
C SER A 56 13.50 -3.58 -16.63
N LEU A 57 12.90 -4.74 -16.92
CA LEU A 57 13.03 -5.47 -18.18
C LEU A 57 12.07 -4.98 -19.28
N GLY A 58 11.18 -4.03 -18.98
CA GLY A 58 10.22 -3.48 -19.95
C GLY A 58 9.04 -4.41 -20.28
N ILE A 59 8.74 -5.40 -19.44
CA ILE A 59 7.63 -6.35 -19.66
C ILE A 59 6.26 -5.67 -19.49
N GLY A 60 6.19 -4.67 -18.61
CA GLY A 60 4.96 -3.94 -18.29
C GLY A 60 5.25 -2.84 -17.28
N ALA A 61 4.19 -2.31 -16.67
CA ALA A 61 4.28 -1.31 -15.61
C ALA A 61 3.90 -1.90 -14.24
N GLY A 62 4.41 -1.32 -13.17
CA GLY A 62 4.10 -1.69 -11.79
C GLY A 62 3.48 -0.52 -11.04
N ILE A 63 2.42 -0.79 -10.26
CA ILE A 63 1.84 0.18 -9.33
C ILE A 63 1.98 -0.40 -7.93
N LEU A 64 2.80 0.23 -7.09
CA LEU A 64 3.15 -0.25 -5.76
C LEU A 64 2.88 0.82 -4.71
N PRO A 65 2.51 0.45 -3.47
CA PRO A 65 2.50 1.37 -2.34
C PRO A 65 3.91 1.92 -2.12
N LYS A 66 4.03 3.22 -1.81
CA LYS A 66 5.33 3.87 -1.55
C LYS A 66 6.20 3.11 -0.55
N ALA A 67 5.60 2.57 0.51
CA ALA A 67 6.30 1.80 1.55
C ALA A 67 6.83 0.43 1.10
N LYS A 68 6.53 0.00 -0.14
CA LYS A 68 6.90 -1.29 -0.71
C LYS A 68 7.81 -1.18 -1.93
N ILE A 69 8.14 0.05 -2.34
CA ILE A 69 9.12 0.31 -3.41
C ILE A 69 10.52 0.16 -2.83
N SER A 70 11.38 -0.59 -3.51
CA SER A 70 12.79 -0.74 -3.12
C SER A 70 13.51 0.62 -3.05
N ALA A 71 14.48 0.76 -2.15
CA ALA A 71 15.21 2.01 -1.99
C ALA A 71 16.10 2.33 -3.21
N GLU A 72 16.48 1.28 -3.94
CA GLU A 72 17.31 1.29 -5.13
C GLU A 72 16.54 1.75 -6.37
N ASN A 73 15.21 1.59 -6.38
CA ASN A 73 14.39 2.00 -7.50
C ASN A 73 14.23 3.54 -7.58
N LYS A 74 15.00 4.14 -8.49
CA LYS A 74 14.95 5.59 -8.78
C LYS A 74 13.99 5.94 -9.92
N ALA A 75 13.35 4.96 -10.55
CA ALA A 75 12.50 5.13 -11.71
C ALA A 75 11.00 5.12 -11.38
N SER A 76 10.63 5.21 -10.10
CA SER A 76 9.23 5.30 -9.67
C SER A 76 8.71 6.73 -9.71
N TYR A 77 7.47 6.93 -10.18
CA TYR A 77 6.78 8.22 -10.18
C TYR A 77 5.49 8.15 -9.35
N PRO A 78 5.13 9.24 -8.65
CA PRO A 78 3.86 9.30 -7.93
C PRO A 78 2.67 9.21 -8.89
N LEU A 79 1.69 8.40 -8.49
CA LEU A 79 0.41 8.24 -9.15
C LEU A 79 -0.63 9.13 -8.45
N PHE A 80 -1.46 9.81 -9.23
CA PHE A 80 -2.42 10.79 -8.72
C PHE A 80 -3.87 10.40 -9.06
N MET A 81 -4.79 10.68 -8.13
CA MET A 81 -6.22 10.65 -8.39
C MET A 81 -6.62 11.81 -9.29
N GLU A 82 -6.16 13.01 -8.94
CA GLU A 82 -6.34 14.27 -9.66
C GLU A 82 -5.11 15.16 -9.51
N LYS A 83 -5.13 16.35 -10.12
CA LYS A 83 -4.03 17.30 -9.98
C LYS A 83 -3.79 17.59 -8.49
N ASP A 84 -2.55 17.37 -8.04
CA ASP A 84 -2.09 17.57 -6.67
C ASP A 84 -2.75 16.67 -5.61
N GLU A 85 -3.45 15.60 -6.01
CA GLU A 85 -4.06 14.60 -5.12
C GLU A 85 -3.43 13.21 -5.34
N PRO A 86 -2.44 12.79 -4.53
CA PRO A 86 -1.83 11.46 -4.64
C PRO A 86 -2.84 10.32 -4.47
N ALA A 87 -2.67 9.25 -5.24
CA ALA A 87 -3.45 8.03 -5.06
C ALA A 87 -3.08 7.35 -3.74
N CYS A 88 -4.07 7.24 -2.87
CA CYS A 88 -3.94 6.66 -1.53
C CYS A 88 -5.04 5.62 -1.30
N PHE A 89 -4.77 4.68 -0.41
CA PHE A 89 -5.78 3.81 0.18
C PHE A 89 -5.53 3.70 1.68
N SER A 90 -6.59 3.54 2.46
CA SER A 90 -6.52 3.40 3.91
C SER A 90 -6.31 1.94 4.32
N PHE A 91 -5.63 1.76 5.44
CA PHE A 91 -5.69 0.53 6.21
C PHE A 91 -6.62 0.76 7.38
N GLU A 92 -7.57 -0.13 7.56
CA GLU A 92 -8.54 -0.06 8.64
C GLU A 92 -8.40 -1.30 9.52
N TRP A 93 -8.46 -1.06 10.83
CA TRP A 93 -8.55 -2.12 11.81
C TRP A 93 -10.03 -2.41 12.01
N SER A 94 -10.46 -3.62 11.68
CA SER A 94 -11.85 -4.03 11.80
C SER A 94 -11.95 -5.23 12.74
N TRP A 95 -12.97 -5.20 13.60
CA TRP A 95 -13.28 -6.27 14.55
C TRP A 95 -14.79 -6.45 14.61
N GLN A 96 -15.22 -7.64 15.02
CA GLN A 96 -16.63 -7.86 15.35
C GLN A 96 -16.99 -7.06 16.61
N PRO A 97 -18.16 -6.41 16.67
CA PRO A 97 -18.55 -5.61 17.84
C PRO A 97 -18.45 -6.39 19.15
N GLU A 98 -18.82 -7.66 19.13
CA GLU A 98 -18.84 -8.57 20.28
C GLU A 98 -17.42 -8.83 20.83
N CYS A 99 -16.39 -8.74 19.98
CA CYS A 99 -15.01 -8.97 20.40
C CYS A 99 -14.42 -7.80 21.22
N THR A 100 -15.02 -6.61 21.16
CA THR A 100 -14.49 -5.42 21.85
C THR A 100 -14.65 -5.48 23.38
N GLU A 101 -15.54 -6.35 23.87
CA GLU A 101 -15.77 -6.53 25.30
C GLU A 101 -14.68 -7.37 25.97
N HIS A 102 -13.90 -8.14 25.19
CA HIS A 102 -12.78 -8.89 25.74
C HIS A 102 -11.67 -7.96 26.18
N ALA A 103 -11.24 -8.10 27.44
CA ALA A 103 -10.23 -7.24 28.05
C ALA A 103 -8.95 -7.10 27.20
N HIS A 104 -8.48 -8.20 26.59
CA HIS A 104 -7.28 -8.18 25.74
C HIS A 104 -7.47 -7.39 24.44
N VAL A 105 -8.66 -7.47 23.82
CA VAL A 105 -8.99 -6.68 22.61
C VAL A 105 -9.09 -5.20 22.97
N LYS A 106 -9.76 -4.88 24.06
CA LYS A 106 -9.86 -3.50 24.57
C LYS A 106 -8.48 -2.90 24.86
N SER A 107 -7.62 -3.62 25.58
CA SER A 107 -6.24 -3.17 25.83
C SER A 107 -5.44 -2.96 24.55
N PHE A 108 -5.64 -3.81 23.53
CA PHE A 108 -4.98 -3.65 22.24
C PHE A 108 -5.50 -2.43 21.47
N ILE A 109 -6.80 -2.19 21.48
CA ILE A 109 -7.41 -0.99 20.87
C ILE A 109 -6.88 0.28 21.56
N ASP A 110 -6.87 0.32 22.89
CA ASP A 110 -6.34 1.44 23.67
C ASP A 110 -4.85 1.68 23.34
N TYR A 111 -4.06 0.61 23.21
CA TYR A 111 -2.66 0.69 22.82
C TYR A 111 -2.48 1.28 21.41
N ILE A 112 -3.24 0.80 20.42
CA ILE A 112 -3.19 1.34 19.05
C ILE A 112 -3.53 2.83 19.05
N GLN A 113 -4.62 3.23 19.71
CA GLN A 113 -5.10 4.60 19.73
C GLN A 113 -4.10 5.59 20.37
N THR A 114 -3.35 5.13 21.37
CA THR A 114 -2.37 5.97 22.09
C THR A 114 -0.97 5.93 21.48
N THR A 115 -0.54 4.77 20.96
CA THR A 115 0.85 4.54 20.55
C THR A 115 1.07 4.76 19.06
N VAL A 116 0.13 4.39 18.18
CA VAL A 116 0.30 4.53 16.73
C VAL A 116 0.46 5.99 16.30
N PRO A 117 -0.32 6.96 16.81
CA PRO A 117 -0.09 8.38 16.48
C PRO A 117 1.32 8.84 16.86
N ALA A 118 1.84 8.39 18.01
CA ALA A 118 3.21 8.67 18.44
C ALA A 118 4.27 7.98 17.56
N LEU A 119 4.00 6.77 17.07
CA LEU A 119 4.88 6.07 16.11
C LEU A 119 4.93 6.81 14.77
N VAL A 120 3.78 7.22 14.24
CA VAL A 120 3.67 7.95 12.97
C VAL A 120 4.32 9.34 13.05
N SER A 121 4.22 10.02 14.20
CA SER A 121 4.91 11.29 14.43
C SER A 121 6.41 11.16 14.73
N GLY A 122 6.94 9.94 14.80
CA GLY A 122 8.35 9.67 15.12
C GLY A 122 8.72 9.88 16.60
N GLN A 123 7.73 9.88 17.49
CA GLN A 123 7.87 10.21 18.91
C GLN A 123 7.77 8.99 19.85
N ALA A 124 7.58 7.78 19.32
CA ALA A 124 7.47 6.58 20.15
C ALA A 124 8.83 6.21 20.77
N LYS A 125 8.88 6.13 22.11
CA LYS A 125 10.00 5.54 22.84
C LYS A 125 9.87 4.01 22.75
N THR A 126 10.91 3.34 22.29
CA THR A 126 11.02 1.88 22.35
C THR A 126 10.99 1.45 23.80
N ALA A 127 9.97 0.71 24.21
CA ALA A 127 9.89 0.11 25.53
C ALA A 127 10.86 -1.09 25.57
N ASP A 128 12.15 -0.81 25.70
CA ASP A 128 13.16 -1.77 26.16
C ASP A 128 14.43 -1.02 26.61
N GLN A 129 14.33 -0.37 27.76
CA GLN A 129 15.44 -0.16 28.72
C GLN A 129 14.84 0.00 30.14
N GLN A 130 14.22 -1.07 30.65
CA GLN A 130 14.10 -1.26 32.10
C GLN A 130 14.51 -2.70 32.42
N GLY A 131 15.83 -2.88 32.48
CA GLY A 131 16.49 -3.98 33.15
C GLY A 131 17.71 -3.45 33.88
N VAL A 132 17.80 -3.80 35.15
CA VAL A 132 18.93 -3.68 36.09
C VAL A 132 19.02 -2.38 36.90
N GLY A 133 18.47 -2.48 38.11
CA GLY A 133 18.78 -1.70 39.30
C GLY A 133 18.30 -2.48 40.52
#